data_AF-A0A6A4NUW9-F1
#
_entry.id   AF-A0A6A4NUW9-F1
#
_cell.length_a   1.000
_cell.length_b   1.000
_cell.length_c   1.000
_cell.angle_alpha   90.00
_cell.angle_beta   90.00
_cell.angle_gamma   90.00
#
_symmetry.space_group_name_H-M   'P 1'
#
loop_
_entity.id
_entity.type
_entity.pdbx_description
1 polymer ?
#
loop_
_entity_poly.entity_id
_entity_poly.type
_entity_poly.pdbx_seq_one_letter_code
_entity_poly.pdbx_strand_id
1 'polypeptide(L)'
;MGRGKVEVKQIENKISRQVTFSKRRSGLRKKAHEISVLCDAQVAFIVFNNKGKLFEFSSESSMKIILERYERHAHEAQLDGANNESQGNLSLDCFKLKNKVEVLERNLRYIF
;
A
#
# COMPACT_ATOMS: atom_id res chain seq x y z
N MET A 1 -18.69 -29.30 -10.02
CA MET A 1 -17.88 -29.03 -11.25
C MET A 1 -16.46 -28.69 -10.84
N GLY A 2 -15.50 -29.57 -11.11
CA GLY A 2 -14.08 -29.35 -10.76
C GLY A 2 -13.48 -28.19 -11.55
N ARG A 3 -12.51 -27.47 -10.96
CA ARG A 3 -11.74 -26.44 -11.66
C ARG A 3 -10.67 -27.10 -12.53
N GLY A 4 -10.72 -26.89 -13.85
CA GLY A 4 -9.62 -27.27 -14.74
C GLY A 4 -8.36 -26.45 -14.46
N LYS A 5 -7.18 -27.04 -14.73
CA LYS A 5 -5.90 -26.35 -14.66
C LYS A 5 -5.87 -25.21 -15.71
N VAL A 6 -5.38 -24.05 -15.32
CA VAL A 6 -5.24 -22.87 -16.20
C VAL A 6 -3.76 -22.51 -16.28
N GLU A 7 -3.25 -22.26 -17.48
CA GLU A 7 -1.89 -21.78 -17.70
C GLU A 7 -1.68 -20.37 -17.11
N VAL A 8 -0.49 -20.09 -16.61
CA VAL A 8 -0.11 -18.76 -16.11
C VAL A 8 0.34 -17.90 -17.30
N LYS A 9 -0.65 -17.38 -18.04
CA LYS A 9 -0.47 -16.41 -19.13
C LYS A 9 -1.61 -15.40 -19.15
N GLN A 10 -1.48 -14.34 -19.93
CA GLN A 10 -2.56 -13.38 -20.10
C GLN A 10 -3.81 -14.08 -20.68
N ILE A 11 -4.96 -13.86 -20.05
CA ILE A 11 -6.24 -14.37 -20.54
C ILE A 11 -6.72 -13.46 -21.66
N GLU A 12 -6.74 -13.94 -22.90
CA GLU A 12 -7.11 -13.12 -24.07
C GLU A 12 -8.56 -12.64 -24.04
N ASN A 13 -9.49 -13.56 -23.73
CA ASN A 13 -10.91 -13.23 -23.66
C ASN A 13 -11.18 -12.20 -22.54
N LYS A 14 -11.65 -11.01 -22.92
CA LYS A 14 -11.89 -9.88 -22.01
C LYS A 14 -12.90 -10.20 -20.91
N ILE A 15 -13.96 -10.94 -21.21
CA ILE A 15 -15.01 -11.32 -20.25
C ILE A 15 -14.43 -12.31 -19.22
N SER A 16 -13.78 -13.37 -19.70
CA SER A 16 -13.11 -14.36 -18.85
C SER A 16 -12.02 -13.72 -17.97
N ARG A 17 -11.27 -12.76 -18.52
CA ARG A 17 -10.26 -11.99 -17.77
C ARG A 17 -10.90 -11.16 -16.66
N GLN A 18 -11.99 -10.45 -16.93
CA GLN A 18 -12.72 -9.66 -15.93
C GLN A 18 -13.28 -10.54 -14.80
N VAL A 19 -13.92 -11.67 -15.15
CA VAL A 19 -14.47 -12.61 -14.16
C VAL A 19 -13.34 -13.23 -13.33
N THR A 20 -12.25 -13.62 -13.97
CA THR A 20 -11.08 -14.19 -13.29
C THR A 20 -10.41 -13.18 -12.36
N PHE A 21 -10.25 -11.94 -12.80
CA PHE A 21 -9.74 -10.85 -11.97
C PHE A 21 -10.57 -10.69 -10.69
N SER A 22 -11.90 -10.58 -10.83
CA SER A 22 -12.79 -10.44 -9.67
C SER A 22 -12.69 -11.62 -8.70
N LYS A 23 -12.66 -12.85 -9.23
CA LYS A 23 -12.54 -14.07 -8.41
C LYS A 23 -11.17 -14.18 -7.72
N ARG A 24 -10.07 -13.97 -8.45
CA ARG A 24 -8.70 -14.04 -7.90
C ARG A 24 -8.43 -12.94 -6.89
N ARG A 25 -8.86 -11.70 -7.16
CA ARG A 25 -8.74 -10.58 -6.23
C ARG A 25 -9.51 -10.81 -4.93
N SER A 26 -10.73 -11.36 -5.02
CA SER A 26 -11.50 -11.75 -3.84
C SER A 26 -10.80 -12.87 -3.05
N GLY A 27 -10.26 -13.88 -3.75
CA GLY A 27 -9.46 -14.94 -3.12
C GLY A 27 -8.17 -14.43 -2.45
N LEU A 28 -7.46 -13.49 -3.09
CA LEU A 28 -6.27 -12.85 -2.55
C LEU A 28 -6.59 -12.09 -1.27
N ARG A 29 -7.70 -11.32 -1.24
CA ARG A 29 -8.17 -10.63 -0.04
C ARG A 29 -8.41 -11.60 1.12
N LYS A 30 -9.05 -12.75 0.86
CA LYS A 30 -9.29 -13.78 1.89
C LYS A 30 -7.98 -14.34 2.44
N LYS A 31 -7.05 -14.72 1.56
CA LYS A 31 -5.71 -15.20 1.92
C LYS A 31 -4.92 -14.17 2.74
N ALA A 32 -4.92 -12.91 2.32
CA ALA A 32 -4.24 -11.82 3.03
C ALA A 32 -4.83 -11.60 4.43
N HIS A 33 -6.16 -11.66 4.55
CA HIS A 33 -6.83 -11.57 5.84
C HIS A 33 -6.52 -12.78 6.75
N GLU A 34 -6.53 -14.00 6.20
CA GLU A 34 -6.12 -15.21 6.93
C GLU A 34 -4.70 -15.06 7.50
N ILE A 35 -3.73 -14.63 6.68
CA ILE A 35 -2.35 -14.39 7.13
C ILE A 35 -2.30 -13.34 8.23
N SER A 36 -3.02 -12.23 8.05
CA SER A 36 -3.03 -11.15 9.03
C SER A 36 -3.52 -11.62 10.40
N VAL A 37 -4.62 -12.39 10.43
CA VAL A 37 -5.21 -12.91 11.68
C VAL A 37 -4.37 -14.04 12.28
N LEU A 38 -3.91 -15.00 11.46
CA LEU A 38 -3.20 -16.18 11.96
C LEU A 38 -1.80 -15.88 12.47
N CYS A 39 -1.13 -14.90 11.87
CA CYS A 39 0.27 -14.60 12.14
C CYS A 39 0.49 -13.24 12.81
N ASP A 40 -0.57 -12.54 13.21
CA ASP A 40 -0.51 -11.16 13.73
C ASP A 40 0.33 -10.23 12.83
N ALA A 41 0.07 -10.30 11.52
CA ALA A 41 0.85 -9.62 10.50
C ALA A 41 0.06 -8.46 9.87
N GLN A 42 0.73 -7.34 9.66
CA GLN A 42 0.19 -6.24 8.85
C GLN A 42 0.37 -6.55 7.37
N VAL A 43 -0.74 -6.61 6.63
CA VAL A 43 -0.75 -6.98 5.21
C VAL A 43 -1.57 -5.98 4.41
N ALA A 44 -1.01 -5.49 3.31
CA ALA A 44 -1.74 -4.71 2.32
C ALA A 44 -1.39 -5.14 0.90
N PHE A 45 -2.28 -4.86 -0.04
CA PHE A 45 -1.97 -4.92 -1.47
C PHE A 45 -2.72 -3.84 -2.25
N ILE A 46 -2.12 -3.45 -3.37
CA ILE A 46 -2.65 -2.48 -4.33
C ILE A 46 -2.70 -3.16 -5.69
N VAL A 47 -3.83 -3.04 -6.39
CA VAL A 47 -4.04 -3.61 -7.73
C VAL A 47 -4.70 -2.58 -8.63
N PHE A 48 -4.03 -2.24 -9.73
CA PHE A 48 -4.63 -1.51 -10.84
C PHE A 48 -5.08 -2.50 -11.91
N ASN A 49 -6.31 -2.36 -12.39
CA ASN A 49 -6.73 -3.13 -13.56
C ASN A 49 -6.26 -2.46 -14.87
N ASN A 50 -6.51 -3.11 -15.99
CA ASN A 50 -6.18 -2.58 -17.32
C ASN A 50 -6.95 -1.30 -17.72
N LYS A 51 -7.91 -0.85 -16.91
CA LYS A 51 -8.63 0.42 -17.07
C LYS A 51 -8.12 1.50 -16.09
N GLY A 52 -7.05 1.23 -15.34
CA GLY A 52 -6.51 2.13 -14.33
C GLY A 52 -7.32 2.20 -13.03
N LYS A 53 -8.37 1.38 -12.87
CA LYS A 53 -9.17 1.37 -11.63
C LYS A 53 -8.36 0.73 -10.50
N LEU A 54 -8.23 1.49 -9.41
CA LEU A 54 -7.62 1.07 -8.16
C LEU A 54 -8.52 0.10 -7.39
N PHE A 55 -7.92 -0.98 -6.92
CA PHE A 55 -8.49 -1.87 -5.91
C PHE A 55 -7.42 -2.14 -4.86
N GLU A 56 -7.79 -1.97 -3.60
CA GLU A 56 -6.84 -2.08 -2.52
C GLU A 56 -7.44 -2.83 -1.33
N PHE A 57 -6.56 -3.33 -0.47
CA PHE A 57 -6.90 -3.96 0.80
C PHE A 57 -5.79 -3.65 1.80
N SER A 58 -6.17 -3.34 3.03
CA SER A 58 -5.30 -3.19 4.19
C SER A 58 -5.89 -4.01 5.34
N SER A 59 -5.05 -4.68 6.11
CA SER A 59 -5.46 -5.27 7.39
C SER A 59 -5.63 -4.23 8.49
N GLU A 60 -5.05 -3.04 8.31
CA GLU A 60 -5.19 -1.90 9.22
C GLU A 60 -6.47 -1.10 8.95
N SER A 61 -6.80 -0.19 9.85
CA SER A 61 -7.94 0.72 9.72
C SER A 61 -7.90 1.59 8.46
N SER A 62 -6.71 1.81 7.89
CA SER A 62 -6.50 2.54 6.63
C SER A 62 -5.26 2.05 5.89
N MET A 63 -5.27 2.14 4.56
CA MET A 63 -4.09 1.93 3.71
C MET A 63 -2.94 2.89 4.09
N LYS A 64 -3.28 4.11 4.50
CA LYS A 64 -2.31 5.16 4.86
C LYS A 64 -1.30 4.69 5.92
N ILE A 65 -1.76 3.94 6.92
CA ILE A 65 -0.92 3.47 8.04
C ILE A 65 0.19 2.55 7.55
N ILE A 66 -0.16 1.56 6.71
CA ILE A 66 0.82 0.61 6.17
C ILE A 66 1.78 1.31 5.20
N LEU A 67 1.29 2.26 4.39
CA LEU A 67 2.14 3.03 3.48
C LEU A 67 3.15 3.91 4.24
N GLU A 68 2.72 4.63 5.29
CA GLU A 68 3.62 5.42 6.13
C GLU A 68 4.69 4.55 6.82
N ARG A 69 4.32 3.33 7.25
CA ARG A 69 5.28 2.36 7.81
C ARG A 69 6.27 1.88 6.74
N TYR A 70 5.79 1.59 5.54
CA TYR A 70 6.64 1.19 4.41
C TYR A 70 7.64 2.30 4.03
N GLU A 71 7.18 3.54 3.89
CA GLU A 71 8.02 4.69 3.55
C GLU A 71 9.12 4.91 4.59
N ARG A 72 8.80 4.77 5.88
CA ARG A 72 9.78 4.85 6.97
C ARG A 72 10.87 3.79 6.84
N HIS A 73 10.49 2.52 6.62
CA HIS A 73 11.45 1.44 6.45
C HIS A 73 12.26 1.53 5.16
N ALA A 74 11.63 1.96 4.05
CA ALA A 74 12.33 2.18 2.79
C ALA A 74 13.39 3.28 2.91
N HIS A 75 13.13 4.30 3.73
CA HIS A 75 14.09 5.36 4.01
C HIS A 75 15.22 4.89 4.95
N GLU A 76 14.91 4.11 6.00
CA GLU A 76 15.92 3.48 6.87
C GLU A 76 16.87 2.58 6.07
N ALA A 77 16.34 1.76 5.17
CA ALA A 77 17.15 0.91 4.29
C ALA A 77 18.04 1.70 3.31
N GLN A 78 17.65 2.93 2.95
CA GLN A 78 18.49 3.82 2.13
C GLN A 78 19.60 4.50 2.95
N LEU A 79 19.36 4.77 4.24
CA LEU A 79 20.36 5.35 5.14
C LEU A 79 21.48 4.35 5.47
N ASP A 80 21.17 3.06 5.61
CA ASP A 80 22.18 2.00 5.77
C ASP A 80 23.08 1.83 4.53
N GLY A 81 22.60 2.26 3.35
CA GLY A 81 23.40 2.36 2.13
C GLY A 81 24.11 3.70 1.93
N ALA A 82 23.81 4.71 2.76
CA ALA A 82 24.22 6.10 2.57
C ALA A 82 25.01 6.67 3.76
N ASN A 83 25.99 5.92 4.26
CA ASN A 83 27.16 6.45 4.98
C ASN A 83 28.05 7.38 4.10
N ASN A 84 27.44 8.10 3.14
CA ASN A 84 27.99 9.26 2.43
C ASN A 84 27.07 10.47 2.68
N GLU A 85 26.73 10.65 3.96
CA GLU A 85 26.74 11.89 4.73
C GLU A 85 26.18 13.18 4.09
N SER A 86 25.13 13.73 4.72
CA SER A 86 24.74 15.16 4.80
C SER A 86 23.42 15.59 4.13
N GLN A 87 22.94 14.97 3.05
CA GLN A 87 21.70 15.44 2.38
C GLN A 87 20.38 14.86 2.93
N GLY A 88 20.40 13.64 3.50
CA GLY A 88 19.18 12.98 3.99
C GLY A 88 18.54 13.65 5.21
N ASN A 89 19.35 14.23 6.10
CA ASN A 89 18.88 14.83 7.35
C ASN A 89 18.05 16.10 7.12
N LEU A 90 18.46 16.99 6.21
CA LEU A 90 17.71 18.23 5.92
C LEU A 90 16.33 17.97 5.31
N SER A 91 16.18 16.92 4.51
CA SER A 91 14.95 16.65 3.77
C SER A 91 13.85 16.07 4.68
N LEU A 92 14.23 15.18 5.60
CA LEU A 92 13.32 14.61 6.59
C LEU A 92 12.85 15.67 7.59
N ASP A 93 13.75 16.55 8.03
CA ASP A 93 13.40 17.67 8.89
C ASP A 93 12.44 18.64 8.20
N CYS A 94 12.66 18.90 6.90
CA CYS A 94 11.77 19.75 6.10
C CYS A 94 10.35 19.16 5.96
N PHE A 95 10.23 17.84 5.74
CA PHE A 95 8.93 17.17 5.65
C PHE A 95 8.18 17.17 6.99
N LYS A 96 8.87 16.89 8.10
CA LYS A 96 8.27 16.94 9.44
C LYS A 96 7.85 18.37 9.82
N LEU A 97 8.68 19.35 9.46
CA LEU A 97 8.38 20.76 9.72
C LEU A 97 7.16 21.21 8.92
N LYS A 98 7.06 20.81 7.65
CA LYS A 98 5.88 21.10 6.81
C LYS A 98 4.59 20.52 7.39
N ASN A 99 4.62 19.27 7.87
CA ASN A 99 3.46 18.66 8.52
C ASN A 99 3.07 19.39 9.82
N LYS A 100 4.05 19.84 10.62
CA LYS A 100 3.79 20.65 11.81
C LYS A 100 3.17 22.01 11.49
N VAL A 101 3.65 22.67 10.44
CA VAL A 101 3.09 23.94 9.96
C VAL A 101 1.63 23.77 9.53
N GLU A 102 1.33 22.72 8.75
CA GLU A 102 -0.04 22.50 8.26
C GLU A 102 -1.04 22.25 9.41
N VAL A 103 -0.61 21.55 10.47
CA VAL A 103 -1.44 21.34 11.67
C VAL A 103 -1.67 22.64 12.43
N LEU A 104 -0.63 23.45 12.62
CA LEU A 104 -0.73 24.74 13.31
C LEU A 104 -1.62 25.73 12.55
N GLU A 105 -1.52 25.78 11.22
CA GLU A 105 -2.40 26.60 10.37
C GLU A 105 -3.86 26.15 10.40
N ARG A 106 -4.12 24.85 10.54
CA ARG A 106 -5.49 24.35 10.80
C ARG A 106 -5.98 24.85 12.15
N ASN A 107 -5.19 24.71 13.21
CA ASN A 107 -5.60 25.10 14.56
C ASN A 107 -5.87 26.61 14.68
N LEU A 108 -5.05 27.45 14.04
CA LEU A 108 -5.28 28.89 14.02
C LEU A 108 -6.57 29.28 13.27
N ARG A 109 -6.93 28.57 12.21
CA ARG A 109 -8.23 28.73 11.52
C ARG A 109 -9.45 28.32 12.33
N TYR A 110 -9.27 27.56 13.41
CA TYR A 110 -10.37 27.20 14.32
C TYR A 110 -10.49 28.20 15.49
N ILE A 111 -9.49 29.06 15.69
CA ILE A 111 -9.42 30.00 16.81
C ILE A 111 -9.87 31.42 16.40
N PHE A 112 -9.81 31.75 15.10
CA PHE A 112 -10.33 32.98 14.50
C PHE A 112 -11.46 32.67 13.52
#